data_AF-A0A7C5AXI8-F1
#
_entry.id   AF-A0A7C5AXI8-F1
#
_cell.length_a   1.000
_cell.length_b   1.000
_cell.length_c   1.000
_cell.angle_alpha   90.00
_cell.angle_beta   90.00
_cell.angle_gamma   90.00
#
_symmetry.space_group_name_H-M   'P 1'
#
loop_
_entity.id
_entity.type
_entity.pdbx_description
1 polymer ?
#
loop_
_entity_poly.entity_id
_entity_poly.type
_entity_poly.pdbx_seq_one_letter_code
_entity_poly.pdbx_strand_id
1 'polypeptide(L)'
;MRTSKFNSKPAIQLPSCLGACVGPLSTIRLSTLLIRLWQEQVHIPGIYDLEVDTSVLSPEGCAALIRQHLEQGRRPSAFERLAAMTKTPK
;
A
#
# COMPACT_ATOMS: atom_id res chain seq x y z
N MET A 1 34.25 -14.74 -12.80
CA MET A 1 34.13 -15.95 -11.96
C MET A 1 34.13 -15.56 -10.49
N ARG A 2 32.95 -15.40 -9.88
CA ARG A 2 32.65 -15.78 -8.48
C ARG A 2 31.14 -15.78 -8.32
N THR A 3 30.65 -16.97 -8.00
CA THR A 3 29.25 -17.36 -7.92
C THR A 3 28.60 -16.82 -6.65
N SER A 4 27.32 -16.48 -6.79
CA SER A 4 26.35 -16.24 -5.73
C SER A 4 26.48 -17.28 -4.60
N LYS A 5 26.56 -16.81 -3.35
CA LYS A 5 26.15 -17.57 -2.16
C LYS A 5 24.98 -16.84 -1.53
N PHE A 6 23.80 -17.00 -2.13
CA PHE A 6 22.54 -16.70 -1.46
C PHE A 6 22.10 -17.96 -0.69
N ASN A 7 22.62 -18.14 0.52
CA ASN A 7 22.13 -19.07 1.55
C ASN A 7 22.82 -18.64 2.85
N SER A 8 22.14 -18.15 3.88
CA SER A 8 21.16 -18.90 4.67
C SER A 8 20.05 -17.99 5.19
N LYS A 9 18.79 -18.40 5.04
CA LYS A 9 17.66 -17.85 5.80
C LYS A 9 17.96 -18.06 7.29
N PRO A 10 17.92 -17.03 8.17
CA PRO A 10 17.83 -17.30 9.58
C PRO A 10 16.44 -17.89 9.83
N ALA A 11 16.41 -19.09 10.41
CA ALA A 11 15.19 -19.63 10.99
C ALA A 11 14.69 -18.61 12.02
N ILE A 12 13.54 -18.00 11.74
CA ILE A 12 12.80 -17.26 12.75
C ILE A 12 12.32 -18.32 13.74
N GLN A 13 13.07 -18.45 14.83
CA GLN A 13 12.67 -19.24 15.98
C GLN A 13 11.43 -18.53 16.57
N LEU A 14 10.24 -18.97 16.19
CA LEU A 14 9.00 -18.55 16.83
C LEU A 14 9.07 -19.02 18.29
N PRO A 15 8.95 -18.13 19.30
CA PRO A 15 8.83 -18.59 20.67
C PRO A 15 7.53 -19.39 20.81
N SER A 16 7.62 -20.52 21.51
CA SER A 16 6.47 -21.37 21.86
C SER A 16 5.61 -20.66 22.91
N CYS A 17 4.90 -19.63 22.48
CA CYS A 17 3.87 -18.96 23.28
C CYS A 17 2.51 -19.41 22.75
N LEU A 18 2.26 -20.72 22.78
CA LEU A 18 0.93 -21.26 22.55
C LEU A 18 0.11 -21.04 23.83
N GLY A 19 -0.33 -19.80 24.05
CA GLY A 19 -1.14 -19.44 25.20
C GLY A 19 -1.28 -17.93 25.34
N ALA A 20 -2.51 -17.44 25.27
CA ALA A 20 -2.95 -16.12 25.73
C ALA A 20 -2.73 -14.89 24.82
N CYS A 21 -3.17 -14.94 23.55
CA CYS A 21 -3.57 -13.73 22.80
C CYS A 21 -4.71 -14.01 21.79
N VAL A 22 -5.70 -14.83 22.15
CA VAL A 22 -6.95 -14.92 21.35
C VAL A 22 -7.85 -13.78 21.79
N GLY A 23 -7.60 -12.57 21.28
CA GLY A 23 -8.58 -11.50 21.33
C GLY A 23 -9.88 -11.93 20.63
N PRO A 24 -11.03 -11.30 20.90
CA PRO A 24 -12.29 -11.67 20.29
C PRO A 24 -12.14 -11.68 18.75
N LEU A 25 -12.64 -12.75 18.12
CA LEU A 25 -12.60 -13.01 16.68
C LEU A 25 -13.13 -11.84 15.80
N SER A 26 -13.75 -10.83 16.42
CA SER A 26 -14.18 -9.58 15.79
C SER A 26 -13.04 -8.71 15.28
N THR A 27 -11.89 -8.67 15.96
CA THR A 27 -10.78 -7.76 15.60
C THR A 27 -9.96 -8.28 14.42
N ILE A 28 -9.78 -9.60 14.30
CA ILE A 28 -9.05 -10.24 13.18
C ILE A 28 -9.83 -10.12 11.86
N ARG A 29 -11.18 -10.04 11.91
CA ARG A 29 -12.02 -9.86 10.73
C ARG A 29 -11.83 -8.49 10.06
N LEU A 30 -11.63 -7.44 10.85
CA LEU A 30 -11.51 -6.06 10.34
C LEU A 30 -10.16 -5.83 9.65
N SER A 31 -9.07 -6.35 10.21
CA SER A 31 -7.74 -6.21 9.61
C SER A 31 -7.63 -6.92 8.26
N THR A 32 -8.22 -8.12 8.13
CA THR A 32 -8.20 -8.88 6.88
C THR A 32 -9.02 -8.19 5.78
N LEU A 33 -10.15 -7.56 6.12
CA LEU A 33 -10.99 -6.85 5.16
C LEU A 33 -10.30 -5.58 4.63
N LEU A 34 -9.64 -4.81 5.50
CA LEU A 34 -8.88 -3.61 5.13
C LEU A 34 -7.75 -3.93 4.13
N ILE A 35 -6.98 -5.00 4.40
CA ILE A 35 -5.88 -5.41 3.52
C ILE A 35 -6.41 -5.84 2.15
N ARG A 36 -7.54 -6.57 2.09
CA ARG A 36 -8.14 -6.98 0.81
C ARG A 36 -8.59 -5.79 -0.02
N LEU A 37 -9.33 -4.85 0.58
CA LEU A 37 -9.78 -3.64 -0.12
C LEU A 37 -8.60 -2.80 -0.61
N TRP A 38 -7.54 -2.69 0.20
CA TRP A 38 -6.31 -2.04 -0.22
C TRP A 38 -5.67 -2.76 -1.41
N GLN A 39 -5.44 -4.07 -1.32
CA GLN A 39 -4.83 -4.88 -2.39
C GLN A 39 -5.57 -4.76 -3.73
N GLU A 40 -6.90 -4.75 -3.71
CA GLU A 40 -7.73 -4.65 -4.90
C GLU A 40 -7.63 -3.28 -5.57
N GLN A 41 -7.55 -2.19 -4.79
CA GLN A 41 -7.65 -0.83 -5.32
C GLN A 41 -6.29 -0.20 -5.63
N VAL A 42 -5.20 -0.63 -5.00
CA VAL A 42 -3.87 0.03 -5.14
C VAL A 42 -3.24 -0.11 -6.52
N HIS A 43 -3.72 -1.07 -7.32
CA HIS A 43 -3.20 -1.33 -8.66
C HIS A 43 -4.01 -0.63 -9.75
N ILE A 44 -4.99 0.22 -9.40
CA ILE A 44 -5.78 0.97 -10.38
C ILE A 44 -5.06 2.30 -10.64
N PRO A 45 -4.37 2.48 -11.78
CA PRO A 45 -3.79 3.78 -12.13
C PRO A 45 -4.90 4.80 -12.45
N GLY A 46 -4.60 6.09 -12.27
CA GLY A 46 -5.45 7.22 -12.63
C GLY A 46 -6.47 7.65 -11.57
N ILE A 47 -6.55 6.96 -10.42
CA ILE A 47 -7.46 7.32 -9.32
C ILE A 47 -6.81 8.23 -8.27
N TYR A 48 -5.48 8.36 -8.29
CA TYR A 48 -4.73 9.22 -7.38
C TYR A 48 -4.76 10.67 -7.86
N ASP A 49 -4.64 11.62 -6.92
CA ASP A 49 -4.64 13.05 -7.24
C ASP A 49 -3.34 13.53 -7.93
N LEU A 50 -2.27 12.74 -7.82
CA LEU A 50 -0.98 12.94 -8.48
C LEU A 50 -0.36 11.58 -8.83
N GLU A 51 0.20 11.48 -10.04
CA GLU A 51 1.04 10.37 -10.46
C GLU A 51 2.46 10.88 -10.75
N VAL A 52 3.46 10.09 -10.35
CA VAL A 52 4.86 10.33 -10.64
C VAL A 52 5.44 9.11 -11.35
N ASP A 53 6.06 9.34 -12.51
CA ASP A 53 6.68 8.26 -13.28
C ASP A 53 8.12 8.04 -12.81
N THR A 54 8.31 7.03 -11.96
CA THR A 54 9.62 6.66 -11.40
C THR A 54 10.55 5.97 -12.40
N SER A 55 10.05 5.58 -13.58
CA SER A 55 10.89 5.07 -14.66
C SER A 55 11.57 6.18 -15.46
N VAL A 56 11.00 7.38 -15.42
CA VAL A 56 11.47 8.56 -16.15
C VAL A 56 12.14 9.59 -15.23
N LEU A 57 11.59 9.79 -14.03
CA LEU A 57 12.03 10.84 -13.12
C LEU A 57 13.06 10.33 -12.11
N SER A 58 14.01 11.19 -11.75
CA SER A 58 14.86 10.96 -10.58
C SER A 58 14.04 11.08 -9.28
N PRO A 59 14.51 10.53 -8.16
CA PRO A 59 13.87 10.71 -6.85
C PRO A 59 13.60 12.18 -6.50
N GLU A 60 14.55 13.07 -6.78
CA GLU A 60 14.43 14.52 -6.54
C GLU A 60 13.36 15.14 -7.46
N GLY A 61 13.28 14.68 -8.71
CA GLY A 61 12.24 15.09 -9.66
C GLY A 61 10.83 14.71 -9.18
N CYS A 62 10.66 13.48 -8.69
CA CYS A 62 9.41 13.04 -8.07
C CYS A 62 9.05 13.91 -6.86
N ALA A 63 10.02 14.16 -5.96
CA ALA A 63 9.79 15.00 -4.78
C ALA A 63 9.39 16.44 -5.15
N ALA A 64 9.99 17.01 -6.20
CA ALA A 64 9.65 18.33 -6.69
C ALA A 64 8.21 18.41 -7.21
N LEU A 65 7.75 17.39 -7.96
CA LEU A 65 6.36 17.32 -8.42
C LEU A 65 5.35 17.21 -7.26
N ILE A 66 5.68 16.41 -6.24
CA ILE A 66 4.87 16.30 -5.02
C ILE A 66 4.77 17.66 -4.33
N ARG A 67 5.91 18.34 -4.13
CA ARG A 67 5.94 19.67 -3.52
C ARG A 67 5.07 20.66 -4.30
N GLN A 68 5.24 20.74 -5.62
CA GLN A 68 4.47 21.63 -6.47
C GLN A 68 2.97 21.35 -6.38
N HIS A 69 2.57 20.08 -6.35
CA HIS A 69 1.16 19.71 -6.20
C HIS A 69 0.57 20.19 -4.86
N LEU A 70 1.33 20.04 -3.76
CA LEU A 70 0.92 20.52 -2.44
C LEU A 70 0.82 22.04 -2.39
N GLU A 71 1.79 22.76 -2.98
CA GLU A 71 1.79 24.22 -3.07
C GLU A 71 0.60 24.77 -3.88
N GLN A 72 0.15 24.04 -4.90
CA GLN A 72 -1.05 24.39 -5.67
C GLN A 72 -2.35 24.25 -4.86
N GLY A 73 -2.33 23.54 -3.72
CA GLY A 73 -3.47 23.44 -2.82
C GLY A 73 -4.72 22.79 -3.45
N ARG A 74 -4.56 21.95 -4.48
CA ARG A 74 -5.69 21.26 -5.10
C ARG A 74 -6.37 20.36 -4.07
N ARG A 75 -7.70 20.42 -4.00
CA ARG A 75 -8.48 19.55 -3.10
C ARG A 75 -8.27 18.08 -3.51
N PRO A 76 -7.88 17.20 -2.57
CA PRO A 76 -7.76 15.77 -2.85
C PRO A 76 -9.14 15.17 -3.15
N SER A 77 -9.21 14.34 -4.19
CA SER A 77 -10.43 13.75 -4.76
C SER A 77 -10.36 12.22 -4.88
N ALA A 78 -9.19 11.61 -4.66
CA ALA A 78 -8.99 10.17 -4.82
C ALA A 78 -10.00 9.32 -4.03
N PHE A 79 -10.28 9.68 -2.77
CA PHE A 79 -11.27 8.98 -1.95
C PHE A 79 -12.70 9.16 -2.44
N GLU A 80 -13.05 10.36 -2.94
CA GLU A 80 -14.37 10.63 -3.50
C GLU A 80 -14.59 9.77 -4.76
N ARG A 81 -13.56 9.67 -5.61
CA ARG A 81 -13.56 8.82 -6.81
C ARG A 81 -13.68 7.34 -6.45
N LEU A 82 -12.89 6.85 -5.50
CA LEU A 82 -12.96 5.47 -4.99
C LEU A 82 -14.35 5.13 -4.45
N ALA A 83 -14.95 6.02 -3.67
CA ALA A 83 -16.29 5.83 -3.12
C ALA A 83 -17.40 5.87 -4.19
N ALA A 84 -17.17 6.49 -5.35
CA ALA A 84 -18.07 6.46 -6.48
C ALA A 84 -17.97 5.15 -7.28
N MET A 85 -16.74 4.61 -7.43
CA MET A 85 -16.50 3.36 -8.15
C MET A 85 -17.17 2.16 -7.48
N THR A 86 -17.15 2.10 -6.14
CA THR A 86 -17.78 1.01 -5.36
C THR A 86 -19.31 1.03 -5.39
N LYS A 87 -19.93 2.13 -5.83
CA LYS A 87 -21.39 2.27 -5.92
C LYS A 87 -21.98 1.81 -7.25
N THR A 88 -21.13 1.50 -8.24
CA THR A 88 -21.61 1.06 -9.55
C THR A 88 -21.85 -0.45 -9.48
N PRO A 89 -23.10 -0.94 -9.58
CA PRO A 89 -23.33 -2.37 -9.67
C PRO A 89 -22.67 -2.88 -10.96
N LYS A 90 -21.88 -3.95 -10.83
CA LYS A 90 -21.37 -4.71 -11.97
C LYS A 90 -22.45 -5.64 -12.50
#